data_AF-A1BMS3-F1
#
_entry.id   AF-A1BMS3-F1
#
_cell.length_a   1.000
_cell.length_b   1.000
_cell.length_c   1.000
_cell.angle_alpha   90.00
_cell.angle_beta   90.00
_cell.angle_gamma   90.00
#
_symmetry.space_group_name_H-M   'P 1'
#
loop_
_entity.id
_entity.type
_entity.pdbx_description
1 polymer ?
#
loop_
_entity_poly.entity_id
_entity_poly.type
_entity_poly.pdbx_seq_one_letter_code
_entity_poly.pdbx_strand_id
1 'polypeptide(L)'
;IEILKGLRERYENHHRVTITDSAIQAAAELSSRYIQDRRLPDKAIDLIDEAGARLRIKRLTTPPELKELEAKVAKVSAEKEQAVKDQDFEKAAAMRDDLESLQNELKDKETAWHEGGSDVIAEVVSSTTGIPVVKLTQAESKKLLNMEAELHKRIIGQDEAVSALSRSIRRTRVGLKD
;
A
#
# COMPACT_ATOMS: atom_id res chain seq x y z
N ILE A 1 20.58 1.66 2.66
CA ILE A 1 19.73 1.95 1.48
C ILE A 1 20.38 1.41 0.21
N GLU A 2 21.64 1.74 -0.10
CA GLU A 2 22.34 1.23 -1.30
C GLU A 2 22.34 -0.30 -1.43
N ILE A 3 22.48 -1.03 -0.31
CA ILE A 3 22.36 -2.51 -0.31
C ILE A 3 20.99 -2.98 -0.85
N LEU A 4 19.90 -2.34 -0.45
CA LEU A 4 18.55 -2.69 -0.90
C LEU A 4 18.37 -2.36 -2.39
N LYS A 5 18.96 -1.25 -2.86
CA LYS A 5 18.95 -0.90 -4.29
C LYS A 5 19.70 -1.94 -5.12
N GLY A 6 20.86 -2.41 -4.65
CA GLY A 6 21.63 -3.46 -5.33
C GLY A 6 20.90 -4.81 -5.43
N LEU A 7 19.96 -5.08 -4.52
CA LEU A 7 19.13 -6.29 -4.54
C LEU A 7 17.82 -6.14 -5.32
N ARG A 8 17.47 -4.91 -5.74
CA ARG A 8 16.17 -4.57 -6.35
C ARG A 8 15.82 -5.49 -7.51
N GLU A 9 16.68 -5.53 -8.53
CA GLU A 9 16.42 -6.26 -9.77
C GLU A 9 16.13 -7.75 -9.52
N ARG A 10 16.84 -8.36 -8.56
CA ARG A 10 16.62 -9.76 -8.19
C ARG A 10 15.23 -9.99 -7.60
N TYR A 11 14.78 -9.12 -6.69
CA TYR A 11 13.46 -9.25 -6.07
C TYR A 11 12.32 -8.86 -7.02
N GLU A 12 12.52 -7.85 -7.86
CA GLU A 12 11.57 -7.48 -8.92
C GLU A 12 11.32 -8.66 -9.86
N ASN A 13 12.39 -9.32 -10.32
CA ASN A 13 12.30 -10.49 -11.19
C ASN A 13 11.63 -11.68 -10.49
N HIS A 14 11.95 -11.91 -9.20
CA HIS A 14 11.39 -13.02 -8.44
C HIS A 14 9.87 -12.87 -8.22
N HIS A 15 9.44 -11.66 -7.85
CA HIS A 15 8.03 -11.39 -7.49
C HIS A 15 7.19 -10.83 -8.64
N ARG A 16 7.81 -10.47 -9.77
CA ARG A 16 7.15 -9.81 -10.90
C ARG A 16 6.45 -8.51 -10.48
N VAL A 17 7.13 -7.72 -9.67
CA VAL A 17 6.67 -6.41 -9.19
C VAL A 17 7.77 -5.38 -9.46
N THR A 18 7.38 -4.12 -9.56
CA THR A 18 8.33 -3.00 -9.62
C THR A 18 8.47 -2.42 -8.22
N ILE A 19 9.70 -2.25 -7.75
CA ILE A 19 10.02 -1.75 -6.43
C ILE A 19 10.52 -0.31 -6.59
N THR A 20 9.70 0.65 -6.16
CA THR A 20 10.04 2.07 -6.21
C THR A 20 11.10 2.43 -5.18
N ASP A 21 11.82 3.52 -5.43
CA ASP A 21 12.78 4.10 -4.47
C ASP A 21 12.10 4.44 -3.13
N SER A 22 10.88 4.97 -3.19
CA SER A 22 10.06 5.27 -2.01
C SER A 22 9.75 4.02 -1.20
N ALA A 23 9.47 2.89 -1.85
CA ALA A 23 9.22 1.62 -1.18
C ALA A 23 10.48 1.12 -0.44
N ILE A 24 11.65 1.19 -1.08
CA ILE A 24 12.93 0.82 -0.43
C ILE A 24 13.22 1.69 0.79
N GLN A 25 12.97 3.00 0.67
CA GLN A 25 13.14 3.92 1.79
C GLN A 25 12.16 3.60 2.93
N ALA A 26 10.89 3.40 2.61
CA ALA A 26 9.87 3.02 3.58
C ALA A 26 10.20 1.70 4.30
N ALA A 27 10.69 0.68 3.58
CA ALA A 27 11.13 -0.58 4.17
C ALA A 27 12.25 -0.37 5.19
N ALA A 28 13.25 0.45 4.86
CA ALA A 28 14.35 0.76 5.78
C ALA A 28 13.89 1.55 7.01
N GLU A 29 13.07 2.58 6.82
CA GLU A 29 12.57 3.44 7.90
C GLU A 29 11.62 2.71 8.85
N LEU A 30 10.62 2.01 8.29
CA LEU A 30 9.62 1.29 9.06
C LEU A 30 10.23 0.09 9.77
N SER A 31 11.10 -0.69 9.12
CA SER A 31 11.79 -1.78 9.82
C SER A 31 12.69 -1.26 10.95
N SER A 32 13.37 -0.12 10.76
CA SER A 32 14.17 0.52 11.81
C SER A 32 13.32 0.90 13.02
N ARG A 33 12.13 1.48 12.77
CA ARG A 33 11.26 2.05 13.80
C ARG A 33 10.40 1.02 14.53
N TYR A 34 9.93 -0.03 13.85
CA TYR A 34 8.93 -0.96 14.38
C TYR A 34 9.45 -2.38 14.64
N ILE A 35 10.54 -2.80 13.99
CA ILE A 35 11.12 -4.15 14.14
C ILE A 35 12.44 -4.02 14.90
N GLN A 36 12.41 -4.20 16.22
CA GLN A 36 13.57 -3.97 17.11
C GLN A 36 14.40 -5.22 17.41
N ASP A 37 13.82 -6.40 17.22
CA ASP A 37 14.44 -7.72 17.43
C ASP A 37 15.46 -8.10 16.34
N ARG A 38 15.47 -7.38 15.21
CA ARG A 38 16.36 -7.62 14.06
C ARG A 38 17.20 -6.40 13.68
N ARG A 39 18.30 -6.66 12.94
CA ARG A 39 19.25 -5.63 12.49
C ARG A 39 19.07 -5.30 11.01
N LEU A 40 19.35 -4.05 10.65
CA LEU A 40 19.50 -3.66 9.23
C LEU A 40 20.79 -4.28 8.64
N PRO A 41 20.82 -4.61 7.34
CA PRO A 41 19.75 -4.44 6.34
C PRO A 41 18.74 -5.60 6.29
N ASP A 42 19.00 -6.72 6.96
CA ASP A 42 18.24 -7.98 6.90
C ASP A 42 16.73 -7.79 7.05
N LYS A 43 16.29 -7.14 8.14
CA LYS A 43 14.87 -6.86 8.37
C LYS A 43 14.16 -6.03 7.30
N ALA A 44 14.90 -5.20 6.56
CA ALA A 44 14.32 -4.40 5.47
C ALA A 44 14.22 -5.24 4.19
N ILE A 45 15.15 -6.18 3.99
CA ILE A 45 15.10 -7.16 2.89
C ILE A 45 13.87 -8.06 3.07
N ASP A 46 13.66 -8.58 4.29
CA ASP A 46 12.49 -9.42 4.61
C ASP A 46 11.17 -8.71 4.29
N LEU A 47 11.04 -7.44 4.68
CA LEU A 47 9.84 -6.65 4.38
C LEU A 47 9.60 -6.47 2.89
N ILE A 48 10.65 -6.25 2.11
CA ILE A 48 10.55 -6.12 0.65
C ILE A 48 10.12 -7.46 0.03
N ASP A 49 10.69 -8.56 0.50
CA ASP A 49 10.37 -9.90 0.03
C ASP A 49 8.91 -10.27 0.31
N GLU A 50 8.46 -10.08 1.55
CA GLU A 50 7.09 -10.37 1.98
C GLU A 50 6.08 -9.43 1.28
N ALA A 51 6.41 -8.15 1.14
CA ALA A 51 5.58 -7.20 0.40
C ALA A 51 5.48 -7.57 -1.09
N GLY A 52 6.58 -7.99 -1.71
CA GLY A 52 6.62 -8.47 -3.09
C GLY A 52 5.75 -9.70 -3.29
N ALA A 53 5.86 -10.69 -2.41
CA ALA A 53 5.03 -11.89 -2.44
C ALA A 53 3.54 -11.57 -2.27
N ARG A 54 3.20 -10.70 -1.31
CA ARG A 54 1.81 -10.28 -1.06
C ARG A 54 1.23 -9.51 -2.24
N LEU A 55 2.00 -8.60 -2.85
CA LEU A 55 1.59 -7.89 -4.06
C LEU A 55 1.35 -8.83 -5.23
N ARG A 56 2.24 -9.82 -5.42
CA ARG A 56 2.08 -10.83 -6.46
C ARG A 56 0.78 -11.61 -6.28
N ILE A 57 0.43 -12.01 -5.06
CA ILE A 57 -0.83 -12.70 -4.77
C ILE A 57 -2.04 -11.79 -5.02
N LYS A 58 -1.99 -10.53 -4.56
CA LYS A 58 -3.04 -9.54 -4.83
C LYS A 58 -3.25 -9.33 -6.33
N ARG A 59 -2.17 -9.32 -7.12
CA ARG A 59 -2.22 -9.18 -8.60
C ARG A 59 -2.66 -10.45 -9.34
N LEU A 60 -2.48 -11.64 -8.76
CA LEU A 60 -3.00 -12.88 -9.35
C LEU A 60 -4.53 -13.00 -9.22
N THR A 61 -5.14 -12.21 -8.34
CA THR A 61 -6.58 -12.25 -8.08
C THR A 61 -7.26 -10.99 -8.62
N THR A 62 -7.68 -11.04 -9.89
CA THR A 62 -8.47 -9.95 -10.48
C THR A 62 -9.75 -9.74 -9.67
N PRO A 63 -10.00 -8.52 -9.17
CA PRO A 63 -11.24 -8.18 -8.45
C PRO A 63 -12.49 -8.60 -9.23
N PRO A 64 -13.54 -9.10 -8.54
CA PRO A 64 -14.79 -9.48 -9.21
C PRO A 64 -15.40 -8.31 -9.98
N GLU A 65 -15.30 -7.08 -9.46
CA GLU A 65 -15.77 -5.86 -10.13
C GLU A 65 -15.08 -5.60 -11.48
N LEU A 66 -13.77 -5.85 -11.57
CA LEU A 66 -13.02 -5.71 -12.82
C LEU A 66 -13.43 -6.79 -13.83
N LYS A 67 -13.61 -8.04 -13.38
CA LYS A 67 -14.11 -9.13 -14.24
C LYS A 67 -15.52 -8.86 -14.76
N GLU A 68 -16.39 -8.30 -13.93
CA GLU A 68 -17.75 -7.92 -14.36
C GLU A 68 -17.73 -6.80 -15.39
N LEU A 69 -16.83 -5.82 -15.23
CA LEU A 69 -16.68 -4.71 -16.16
C LEU A 69 -16.08 -5.18 -17.50
N GLU A 70 -15.07 -6.05 -17.49
CA GLU A 70 -14.54 -6.72 -18.68
C GLU A 70 -15.65 -7.48 -19.42
N ALA A 71 -16.49 -8.23 -18.70
CA ALA A 71 -17.60 -8.97 -19.28
C ALA A 71 -18.67 -8.04 -19.90
N LYS A 72 -18.95 -6.89 -19.25
CA LYS A 72 -19.84 -5.86 -19.80
C LYS A 72 -19.29 -5.26 -21.09
N VAL A 73 -18.00 -4.89 -21.12
CA VAL A 73 -17.33 -4.37 -22.33
C VAL A 73 -17.39 -5.39 -23.47
N ALA A 74 -17.10 -6.66 -23.18
CA ALA A 74 -17.18 -7.73 -24.18
C ALA A 74 -18.60 -7.90 -24.73
N LYS A 75 -19.62 -7.83 -23.86
CA LYS A 75 -21.03 -7.92 -24.26
C LYS A 75 -21.44 -6.75 -25.16
N VAL A 76 -21.17 -5.51 -24.74
CA VAL A 76 -21.52 -4.31 -25.52
C VAL A 76 -20.77 -4.27 -26.86
N SER A 77 -19.51 -4.74 -26.89
CA SER A 77 -18.74 -4.87 -28.12
C SER A 77 -19.40 -5.84 -29.11
N ALA A 78 -19.88 -6.99 -28.63
CA ALA A 78 -20.59 -7.96 -29.47
C ALA A 78 -21.94 -7.41 -29.97
N GLU A 79 -22.69 -6.72 -29.11
CA GLU A 79 -23.97 -6.08 -29.48
C GLU A 79 -23.77 -4.98 -30.52
N LYS A 80 -22.71 -4.16 -30.39
CA LYS A 80 -22.33 -3.16 -31.39
C LYS A 80 -21.99 -3.82 -32.73
N GLU A 81 -21.17 -4.88 -32.74
CA GLU A 81 -20.83 -5.58 -33.98
C GLU A 81 -22.07 -6.16 -34.67
N GLN A 82 -23.03 -6.65 -33.89
CA GLN A 82 -24.30 -7.12 -34.42
C GLN A 82 -25.13 -5.98 -35.02
N ALA A 83 -25.25 -4.84 -34.32
CA ALA A 83 -25.95 -3.66 -34.84
C ALA A 83 -25.33 -3.12 -36.14
N VAL A 84 -24.00 -3.18 -36.27
CA VAL A 84 -23.29 -2.83 -37.52
C VAL A 84 -23.64 -3.80 -38.65
N LYS A 85 -23.71 -5.11 -38.37
CA LYS A 85 -24.13 -6.12 -39.36
C LYS A 85 -25.57 -5.92 -39.81
N ASP A 86 -26.44 -5.54 -38.89
CA ASP A 86 -27.86 -5.26 -39.13
C ASP A 86 -28.11 -3.88 -39.77
N GLN A 87 -27.04 -3.11 -40.06
CA GLN A 87 -27.07 -1.75 -40.61
C GLN A 87 -27.83 -0.73 -39.74
N ASP A 88 -27.99 -1.02 -38.45
CA ASP A 88 -28.58 -0.11 -37.47
C ASP A 88 -27.50 0.84 -36.93
N PHE A 89 -27.15 1.83 -37.76
CA PHE A 89 -26.04 2.76 -37.48
C PHE A 89 -26.30 3.67 -36.28
N GLU A 90 -27.56 3.96 -35.96
CA GLU A 90 -27.93 4.83 -34.84
C GLU A 90 -27.69 4.10 -33.51
N LYS A 91 -28.14 2.84 -33.39
CA LYS A 91 -27.81 2.00 -32.23
C LYS A 91 -26.32 1.71 -32.11
N ALA A 92 -25.65 1.46 -33.24
CA ALA A 92 -24.20 1.22 -33.24
C ALA A 92 -23.40 2.45 -32.79
N ALA A 93 -23.88 3.67 -33.06
CA ALA A 93 -23.29 4.90 -32.57
C ALA A 93 -23.47 5.05 -31.04
N ALA A 94 -24.68 4.84 -30.53
CA ALA A 94 -24.92 4.88 -29.09
C ALA A 94 -24.07 3.84 -28.32
N MET A 95 -24.02 2.60 -28.82
CA MET A 95 -23.19 1.54 -28.22
C MET A 95 -21.69 1.82 -28.31
N ARG A 96 -21.24 2.60 -29.30
CA ARG A 96 -19.84 3.03 -29.40
C ARG A 96 -19.49 3.99 -28.26
N ASP A 97 -20.33 4.98 -28.00
CA ASP A 97 -20.11 5.97 -26.96
C ASP A 97 -20.15 5.30 -25.57
N ASP A 98 -21.10 4.38 -25.36
CA ASP A 98 -21.18 3.56 -24.15
C ASP A 98 -19.91 2.72 -23.96
N LEU A 99 -19.43 2.07 -25.02
CA LEU A 99 -18.22 1.25 -24.99
C LEU A 99 -16.97 2.08 -24.66
N GLU A 100 -16.86 3.30 -25.22
CA GLU A 100 -15.77 4.21 -24.90
C GLU A 100 -15.80 4.61 -23.41
N SER A 101 -16.98 4.90 -22.86
CA SER A 101 -17.12 5.23 -21.44
C SER A 101 -16.72 4.05 -20.53
N LEU A 102 -17.16 2.82 -20.85
CA LEU A 102 -16.85 1.62 -20.08
C LEU A 102 -15.38 1.23 -20.18
N GLN A 103 -14.75 1.43 -21.35
CA GLN A 103 -13.31 1.20 -21.52
C GLN A 103 -12.47 2.18 -20.71
N ASN A 104 -12.87 3.45 -20.64
CA ASN A 104 -12.19 4.43 -19.80
C ASN A 104 -12.33 4.07 -18.32
N GLU A 105 -13.53 3.69 -17.86
CA GLU A 105 -13.75 3.25 -16.47
C GLU A 105 -12.92 2.00 -16.14
N LEU A 106 -12.84 1.04 -17.07
CA LEU A 106 -12.03 -0.16 -16.91
C LEU A 106 -10.55 0.17 -16.77
N LYS A 107 -10.04 1.03 -17.64
CA LYS A 107 -8.66 1.50 -17.59
C LYS A 107 -8.34 2.22 -16.29
N ASP A 108 -9.23 3.08 -15.80
CA ASP A 108 -9.05 3.81 -14.55
C ASP A 108 -9.05 2.88 -13.33
N LYS A 109 -9.90 1.84 -13.34
CA LYS A 109 -9.92 0.83 -12.26
C LYS A 109 -8.71 -0.10 -12.31
N GLU A 110 -8.24 -0.46 -13.51
CA GLU A 110 -7.02 -1.24 -13.68
C GLU A 110 -5.78 -0.48 -13.21
N THR A 111 -5.64 0.81 -13.57
CA THR A 111 -4.53 1.64 -13.10
C THR A 111 -4.58 1.79 -11.59
N ALA A 112 -5.74 2.11 -11.00
CA ALA A 112 -5.92 2.18 -9.56
C ALA A 112 -5.56 0.86 -8.84
N TRP A 113 -5.95 -0.28 -9.42
CA TRP A 113 -5.61 -1.60 -8.88
C TRP A 113 -4.11 -1.90 -8.94
N HIS A 114 -3.43 -1.49 -10.02
CA HIS A 114 -1.98 -1.64 -10.15
C HIS A 114 -1.17 -0.67 -9.29
N GLU A 115 -1.66 0.56 -9.10
CA GLU A 115 -1.04 1.64 -8.32
C GLU A 115 -1.27 1.52 -6.81
N GLY A 116 -2.36 0.87 -6.37
CA GLY A 116 -2.69 0.64 -4.95
C GLY A 116 -1.67 -0.19 -4.15
N GLY A 117 -0.52 -0.54 -4.75
CA GLY A 117 0.57 -1.25 -4.09
C GLY A 117 1.50 -0.39 -3.22
N SER A 118 1.35 0.94 -3.24
CA SER A 118 2.26 1.86 -2.51
C SER A 118 2.31 1.59 -0.99
N ASP A 119 1.24 1.08 -0.39
CA ASP A 119 1.12 0.95 1.07
C ASP A 119 1.40 -0.46 1.61
N VAL A 120 1.81 -1.40 0.74
CA VAL A 120 1.94 -2.82 1.15
C VAL A 120 3.05 -3.03 2.17
N ILE A 121 4.12 -2.23 2.16
CA ILE A 121 5.17 -2.33 3.18
C ILE A 121 4.61 -1.98 4.56
N ALA A 122 3.80 -0.93 4.66
CA ALA A 122 3.16 -0.55 5.92
C ALA A 122 2.15 -1.60 6.39
N GLU A 123 1.40 -2.21 5.47
CA GLU A 123 0.53 -3.36 5.78
C GLU A 123 1.32 -4.55 6.33
N VAL A 124 2.43 -4.91 5.70
CA VAL A 124 3.30 -6.01 6.14
C VAL A 124 3.85 -5.74 7.53
N VAL A 125 4.43 -4.56 7.77
CA VAL A 125 4.91 -4.18 9.11
C VAL A 125 3.80 -4.25 10.14
N SER A 126 2.58 -3.82 9.77
CA SER A 126 1.42 -3.90 10.66
C SER A 126 1.05 -5.34 10.99
N SER A 127 1.05 -6.25 10.01
CA SER A 127 0.76 -7.66 10.24
C SER A 127 1.84 -8.36 11.06
N THR A 128 3.12 -8.03 10.84
CA THR A 128 4.25 -8.70 11.48
C THR A 128 4.45 -8.21 12.92
N THR A 129 4.24 -6.92 13.18
CA THR A 129 4.46 -6.32 14.51
C THR A 129 3.18 -6.20 15.34
N GLY A 130 2.00 -6.35 14.73
CA GLY A 130 0.70 -6.07 15.35
C GLY A 130 0.44 -4.58 15.62
N ILE A 131 1.37 -3.69 15.27
CA ILE A 131 1.25 -2.25 15.43
C ILE A 131 0.76 -1.70 14.09
N PRO A 132 -0.45 -1.14 13.99
CA PRO A 132 -0.90 -0.50 12.76
C PRO A 132 0.14 0.55 12.31
N VAL A 133 0.36 0.74 11.02
CA VAL A 133 1.31 1.76 10.50
C VAL A 133 0.62 2.70 9.51
N VAL A 134 -0.37 2.21 8.75
CA VAL A 134 -1.05 2.95 7.67
C VAL A 134 -1.85 4.17 8.18
N LYS A 135 -2.42 4.10 9.39
CA LYS A 135 -3.29 5.17 9.94
C LYS A 135 -2.54 6.28 10.71
N LEU A 136 -1.21 6.29 10.66
CA LEU A 136 -0.43 6.75 11.81
C LEU A 136 0.55 7.88 11.55
N THR A 137 0.75 8.38 10.32
CA THR A 137 1.69 9.49 10.10
C THR A 137 1.28 10.80 10.82
N GLN A 138 0.02 11.24 10.68
CA GLN A 138 -0.49 12.40 11.44
C GLN A 138 -1.04 12.02 12.82
N ALA A 139 -1.75 10.88 12.91
CA ALA A 139 -2.35 10.45 14.18
C ALA A 139 -1.31 10.00 15.22
N GLU A 140 -0.16 9.40 14.83
CA GLU A 140 0.93 9.13 15.79
C GLU A 140 1.55 10.42 16.27
N SER A 141 1.84 11.37 15.39
CA SER A 141 2.44 12.63 15.84
C SER A 141 1.60 13.28 16.93
N LYS A 142 0.27 13.30 16.74
CA LYS A 142 -0.67 13.79 17.76
C LYS A 142 -0.68 12.91 19.02
N LYS A 143 -0.66 11.58 18.89
CA LYS A 143 -0.58 10.65 20.04
C LYS A 143 0.73 10.77 20.80
N LEU A 144 1.86 10.99 20.14
CA LEU A 144 3.17 11.19 20.74
C LEU A 144 3.22 12.50 21.50
N LEU A 145 2.69 13.57 20.93
CA LEU A 145 2.56 14.87 21.60
C LEU A 145 1.69 14.77 22.86
N ASN A 146 0.57 14.05 22.78
CA ASN A 146 -0.37 13.89 23.88
C ASN A 146 -0.10 12.68 24.80
N MET A 147 0.98 11.92 24.56
CA MET A 147 1.26 10.63 25.22
C MET A 147 1.29 10.76 26.74
N GLU A 148 1.97 11.79 27.24
CA GLU A 148 2.15 12.06 28.66
C GLU A 148 0.80 12.31 29.34
N ALA A 149 -0.04 13.16 28.74
CA ALA A 149 -1.39 13.43 29.24
C ALA A 149 -2.30 12.18 29.19
N GLU A 150 -2.19 11.34 28.16
CA GLU A 150 -2.94 10.08 28.07
C GLU A 150 -2.49 9.05 29.11
N LEU A 151 -1.19 8.97 29.41
CA LEU A 151 -0.66 8.09 30.45
C LEU A 151 -1.13 8.52 31.85
N HIS A 152 -1.19 9.83 32.12
CA HIS A 152 -1.69 10.36 33.39
C HIS A 152 -3.18 10.11 33.65
N LYS A 153 -3.99 9.78 32.62
CA LYS A 153 -5.37 9.32 32.84
C LYS A 153 -5.44 7.93 33.47
N ARG A 154 -4.37 7.14 33.35
CA ARG A 154 -4.30 5.75 33.84
C ARG A 154 -3.31 5.56 34.98
N ILE A 155 -2.30 6.41 35.06
CA ILE A 155 -1.24 6.38 36.07
C ILE A 155 -1.39 7.60 36.95
N ILE A 156 -1.64 7.36 38.24
CA ILE A 156 -1.79 8.41 39.26
C ILE A 156 -0.44 8.58 39.96
N GLY A 157 0.09 9.80 39.97
CA GLY A 157 1.44 10.12 40.46
C GLY A 157 2.55 9.69 39.49
N GLN A 158 3.79 9.62 39.99
CA GLN A 158 4.99 9.26 39.20
C GLN A 158 5.27 10.19 38.00
N ASP A 159 5.04 11.49 38.18
CA ASP A 159 5.15 12.50 37.10
C ASP A 159 6.53 12.49 36.44
N GLU A 160 7.60 12.38 37.24
CA GLU A 160 8.97 12.33 36.74
C GLU A 160 9.23 11.10 35.85
N ALA A 161 8.73 9.92 36.25
CA ALA A 161 8.89 8.69 35.49
C ALA A 161 8.09 8.71 34.18
N VAL A 162 6.85 9.19 34.22
CA VAL A 162 5.99 9.32 33.04
C VAL A 162 6.57 10.33 32.05
N SER A 163 7.07 11.46 32.53
CA SER A 163 7.71 12.48 31.69
C SER A 163 9.01 11.99 31.06
N ALA A 164 9.87 11.32 31.85
CA ALA A 164 11.12 10.75 31.37
C ALA A 164 10.90 9.67 30.29
N LEU A 165 9.97 8.74 30.52
CA LEU A 165 9.59 7.71 29.54
C LEU A 165 9.00 8.33 28.28
N SER A 166 8.03 9.24 28.43
CA SER A 166 7.39 9.90 27.28
C SER A 166 8.41 10.66 26.43
N ARG A 167 9.36 11.36 27.05
CA ARG A 167 10.45 12.06 26.36
C ARG A 167 11.39 11.10 25.62
N SER A 168 11.78 9.99 26.26
CA SER A 168 12.63 8.95 25.67
C SER A 168 11.97 8.27 24.46
N ILE A 169 10.69 7.93 24.59
CA ILE A 169 9.89 7.32 23.52
C ILE A 169 9.74 8.31 22.37
N ARG A 170 9.37 9.57 22.64
CA ARG A 170 9.28 10.62 21.60
C ARG A 170 10.58 10.72 20.81
N ARG A 171 11.73 10.93 21.47
CA ARG A 171 13.05 11.07 20.81
C ARG A 171 13.37 9.89 19.90
N THR A 172 13.23 8.68 20.42
CA THR A 172 13.48 7.44 19.67
C THR A 172 12.58 7.34 18.44
N ARG A 173 11.32 7.80 18.56
CA ARG A 173 10.32 7.71 17.50
C ARG A 173 10.47 8.78 16.41
N VAL A 174 11.06 9.94 16.72
CA VAL A 174 11.39 10.99 15.72
C VAL A 174 12.79 10.81 15.11
N GLY A 175 13.51 9.73 15.44
CA GLY A 175 14.84 9.47 14.90
C GLY A 175 15.96 10.34 15.48
N LEU A 176 15.68 11.08 16.55
CA LEU A 176 16.68 11.82 17.32
C LEU A 176 17.27 10.85 18.36
N LYS A 177 18.23 10.03 17.92
CA LYS A 177 19.14 9.33 18.84
C LYS A 177 20.31 10.25 19.15
N ASP A 178 20.58 10.47 20.43
CA ASP A 178 21.88 10.97 20.89
C ASP A 178 22.99 9.95 20.53
#